data_AF-A0A497PR50-F1
#
_entry.id   AF-A0A497PR50-F1
#
_cell.length_a   1.000
_cell.length_b   1.000
_cell.length_c   1.000
_cell.angle_alpha   90.00
_cell.angle_beta   90.00
_cell.angle_gamma   90.00
#
_symmetry.space_group_name_H-M   'P 1'
#
loop_
_entity.id
_entity.type
_entity.pdbx_description
1 polymer ?
#
loop_
_entity_poly.entity_id
_entity_poly.type
_entity_poly.pdbx_seq_one_letter_code
_entity_poly.pdbx_strand_id
1 'polypeptide(L)'
;MSVRSFPRTRDEPRKRILLIPIVLIFGGYGLMLMHPYWSTGFIGAVISLAGVLSVFLVGMVFADLWVAARRTKQLMKEREKRLAETDQDLDEPFKDPFEEDVGT
;
A
#
# COMPACT_ATOMS: atom_id res chain seq x y z
N MET A 1 -17.86 29.13 -6.62
CA MET A 1 -17.73 27.84 -7.32
C MET A 1 -16.83 26.94 -6.45
N SER A 2 -17.39 26.06 -5.61
CA SER A 2 -16.57 25.22 -4.72
C SER A 2 -16.07 24.00 -5.49
N VAL A 3 -14.77 23.97 -5.77
CA VAL A 3 -14.12 22.81 -6.38
C VAL A 3 -14.22 21.65 -5.39
N ARG A 4 -14.93 20.58 -5.78
CA ARG A 4 -15.10 19.37 -4.97
C ARG A 4 -13.72 18.70 -4.86
N SER A 5 -13.17 18.63 -3.65
CA SER A 5 -11.88 17.95 -3.42
C SER A 5 -11.97 16.51 -3.93
N PHE A 6 -10.99 16.09 -4.74
CA PHE A 6 -10.88 14.71 -5.21
C PHE A 6 -10.98 13.73 -4.03
N PRO A 7 -11.72 12.60 -4.17
CA PRO A 7 -11.83 11.62 -3.10
C PRO A 7 -10.42 11.12 -2.74
N ARG A 8 -10.04 11.26 -1.47
CA ARG A 8 -8.79 10.70 -0.93
C ARG A 8 -8.74 9.22 -1.29
N THR A 9 -7.80 8.84 -2.16
CA THR A 9 -7.48 7.44 -2.40
C THR A 9 -7.09 6.80 -1.07
N ARG A 10 -7.72 5.66 -0.74
CA ARG A 10 -7.29 4.88 0.43
C ARG A 10 -5.96 4.22 0.06
N ASP A 11 -4.87 4.80 0.52
CA ASP A 11 -3.51 4.36 0.21
C ASP A 11 -3.09 3.07 0.93
N GLU A 12 -3.92 2.54 1.84
CA GLU A 12 -3.53 1.40 2.68
C GLU A 12 -4.17 0.08 2.24
N PRO A 13 -3.36 -0.93 1.86
CA PRO A 13 -3.86 -2.27 1.62
C PRO A 13 -4.45 -2.83 2.91
N ARG A 14 -5.67 -3.38 2.84
CA ARG A 14 -6.34 -3.94 4.02
C ARG A 14 -5.55 -5.14 4.54
N LYS A 15 -4.83 -4.94 5.66
CA LYS A 15 -4.06 -5.99 6.39
C LYS A 15 -4.86 -7.27 6.66
N ARG A 16 -6.20 -7.20 6.68
CA ARG A 16 -7.09 -8.37 6.88
C ARG A 16 -6.94 -9.45 5.81
N ILE A 17 -6.57 -9.12 4.57
CA ILE A 17 -6.41 -10.12 3.50
C ILE A 17 -5.24 -11.07 3.80
N LEU A 18 -4.25 -10.60 4.57
CA LEU A 18 -3.09 -11.38 5.02
C LEU A 18 -3.45 -12.45 6.08
N LEU A 19 -4.65 -12.40 6.67
CA LEU A 19 -5.12 -13.43 7.60
C LEU A 19 -5.59 -14.70 6.90
N ILE A 20 -6.07 -14.61 5.66
CA ILE A 20 -6.60 -15.74 4.89
C ILE A 20 -5.57 -16.89 4.78
N PRO A 21 -4.33 -16.65 4.31
CA PRO A 21 -3.32 -17.71 4.24
C PRO A 21 -3.02 -18.32 5.62
N ILE A 22 -2.97 -17.50 6.67
CA ILE A 22 -2.69 -17.94 8.04
C ILE A 22 -3.79 -18.88 8.52
N VAL A 23 -5.06 -18.51 8.33
CA VAL A 23 -6.21 -19.33 8.71
C VAL A 23 -6.23 -20.65 7.94
N LEU A 24 -5.87 -20.66 6.65
CA LEU A 24 -5.77 -21.89 5.85
C LEU A 24 -4.69 -22.83 6.39
N ILE A 25 -3.52 -22.33 6.75
CA ILE A 25 -2.44 -23.14 7.32
C ILE A 25 -2.87 -23.76 8.65
N PHE A 26 -3.34 -22.95 9.60
CA PHE A 26 -3.73 -23.44 10.92
C PHE A 26 -4.99 -24.32 10.87
N GLY A 27 -5.95 -23.98 10.01
CA GLY A 27 -7.15 -24.79 9.80
C GLY A 27 -6.84 -26.16 9.18
N GLY A 28 -6.01 -26.18 8.14
CA GLY A 28 -5.55 -27.43 7.51
C GLY A 28 -4.75 -28.31 8.47
N TYR A 29 -3.84 -27.71 9.23
CA TYR A 29 -3.08 -28.41 10.27
C TYR A 29 -3.98 -28.99 11.37
N GLY A 30 -4.96 -28.22 11.86
CA GLY A 30 -5.95 -28.70 12.83
C GLY A 30 -6.79 -29.88 12.30
N LEU A 31 -7.21 -29.83 11.04
CA LEU A 31 -7.90 -30.92 10.35
C LEU A 31 -7.04 -32.19 10.24
N MET A 32 -5.72 -32.02 10.13
CA MET A 32 -4.77 -33.13 10.09
C MET A 32 -4.60 -33.79 11.47
N LEU A 33 -4.56 -33.00 12.55
CA LEU A 33 -4.56 -33.52 13.93
C LEU A 33 -5.85 -34.27 14.28
N MET A 34 -6.97 -33.87 13.68
CA MET A 34 -8.28 -34.53 13.84
C MET A 34 -8.45 -35.78 12.97
N HIS A 35 -7.47 -36.13 12.12
CA HIS A 35 -7.54 -37.31 11.25
C HIS A 35 -7.91 -38.62 11.98
N PRO A 36 -7.40 -38.94 13.18
CA PRO A 36 -7.77 -40.18 13.87
C PRO A 36 -9.27 -40.32 14.12
N TYR A 37 -9.99 -39.20 14.20
CA TYR A 37 -11.42 -39.16 14.50
C TYR A 37 -12.27 -39.05 13.24
N TRP A 38 -11.85 -38.24 12.26
CA TRP A 38 -12.69 -37.87 11.11
C TRP A 38 -12.10 -38.27 9.74
N SER A 39 -10.95 -38.95 9.70
CA SER A 39 -10.25 -39.34 8.46
C SER A 39 -9.96 -38.15 7.50
N THR A 40 -9.87 -36.93 8.03
CA THR A 40 -9.74 -35.67 7.28
C THR A 40 -8.31 -35.26 6.93
N GLY A 41 -7.32 -36.07 7.27
CA GLY A 41 -5.89 -35.72 7.14
C GLY A 41 -5.41 -35.43 5.72
N PHE A 42 -5.93 -36.12 4.70
CA PHE A 42 -5.62 -35.76 3.30
C PHE A 42 -6.11 -34.35 2.95
N ILE A 43 -7.35 -34.04 3.32
CA ILE A 43 -7.95 -32.72 3.09
C ILE A 43 -7.21 -31.64 3.90
N GLY A 44 -6.86 -31.94 5.15
CA GLY A 44 -6.05 -31.05 6.00
C GLY A 44 -4.69 -30.75 5.38
N ALA A 45 -4.00 -31.75 4.83
CA ALA A 45 -2.73 -31.59 4.15
C ALA A 45 -2.85 -30.70 2.90
N VAL A 46 -3.86 -30.92 2.06
CA VAL A 46 -4.11 -30.11 0.86
C VAL A 46 -4.43 -28.66 1.22
N ILE A 47 -5.27 -28.44 2.23
CA ILE A 47 -5.62 -27.08 2.70
C ILE A 47 -4.40 -26.37 3.27
N SER A 48 -3.58 -27.06 4.07
CA SER A 48 -2.35 -26.49 4.61
C SER A 48 -1.36 -26.13 3.50
N LEU A 49 -1.19 -27.01 2.50
CA LEU A 49 -0.33 -26.75 1.34
C LEU A 49 -0.82 -25.53 0.55
N ALA A 50 -2.13 -25.43 0.29
CA ALA A 50 -2.73 -24.28 -0.37
C ALA A 50 -2.52 -22.98 0.44
N GLY A 51 -2.63 -23.07 1.77
CA GLY A 51 -2.30 -21.98 2.68
C GLY A 51 -0.86 -21.48 2.48
N VAL A 52 0.13 -22.38 2.49
CA VAL A 52 1.54 -22.02 2.26
C VAL A 52 1.74 -21.38 0.88
N LEU A 53 1.18 -21.96 -0.19
CA LEU A 53 1.27 -21.38 -1.54
C LEU A 53 0.64 -19.98 -1.60
N SER A 54 -0.47 -19.77 -0.91
CA SER A 54 -1.12 -18.46 -0.84
C SER A 54 -0.30 -17.42 -0.07
N VAL A 55 0.50 -17.82 0.93
CA VAL A 55 1.48 -16.90 1.58
C VAL A 55 2.48 -16.38 0.56
N PHE A 56 3.00 -17.23 -0.32
CA PHE A 56 3.96 -16.80 -1.34
C PHE A 56 3.34 -15.81 -2.33
N LEU A 57 2.14 -16.11 -2.83
CA LEU A 57 1.41 -15.22 -3.75
C LEU A 57 1.08 -13.87 -3.10
N VAL A 58 0.47 -13.88 -1.92
CA VAL A 58 0.11 -12.66 -1.19
C VAL A 58 1.36 -11.89 -0.78
N GLY A 59 2.41 -12.58 -0.34
CA GLY A 59 3.69 -12.00 0.04
C GLY A 59 4.39 -11.31 -1.13
N MET A 60 4.41 -11.94 -2.31
CA MET A 60 4.97 -11.36 -3.53
C MET A 60 4.20 -10.09 -3.94
N VAL A 61 2.87 -10.14 -3.95
CA VAL A 61 2.02 -8.97 -4.27
C VAL A 61 2.22 -7.84 -3.26
N PHE A 62 2.32 -8.16 -1.97
CA PHE A 62 2.60 -7.14 -0.94
C PHE A 62 4.00 -6.53 -1.08
N ALA A 63 5.01 -7.34 -1.41
CA ALA A 63 6.35 -6.84 -1.68
C ALA A 63 6.35 -5.87 -2.87
N ASP A 64 5.65 -6.21 -3.95
CA ASP A 64 5.55 -5.36 -5.14
C ASP A 64 4.83 -4.03 -4.83
N LEU A 65 3.68 -4.09 -4.14
CA LEU A 65 2.96 -2.91 -3.67
C LEU A 65 3.80 -2.03 -2.73
N TRP A 66 4.57 -2.65 -1.85
CA TRP A 66 5.46 -1.93 -0.93
C TRP A 66 6.59 -1.22 -1.67
N VAL A 67 7.22 -1.88 -2.64
CA VAL A 67 8.28 -1.27 -3.47
C VAL A 67 7.71 -0.11 -4.28
N ALA A 68 6.54 -0.28 -4.90
CA ALA A 68 5.86 0.78 -5.63
C ALA A 68 5.55 1.99 -4.74
N ALA A 69 4.92 1.75 -3.57
CA ALA A 69 4.59 2.82 -2.62
C ALA A 69 5.85 3.54 -2.09
N ARG A 70 6.94 2.82 -1.84
CA ARG A 70 8.21 3.41 -1.40
C ARG A 70 8.80 4.32 -2.48
N ARG A 71 8.81 3.88 -3.75
CA ARG A 71 9.28 4.70 -4.89
C ARG A 71 8.45 5.96 -5.06
N THR A 72 7.12 5.86 -4.98
CA THR A 72 6.22 7.02 -5.09
C THR A 72 6.48 8.03 -3.96
N LYS A 73 6.65 7.55 -2.72
CA LYS A 73 7.00 8.42 -1.58
C LYS A 73 8.37 9.08 -1.74
N GLN A 74 9.36 8.40 -2.33
CA GLN A 74 10.67 8.98 -2.61
C GLN A 74 10.56 10.09 -3.66
N LEU A 75 9.86 9.86 -4.77
CA LEU A 75 9.64 10.88 -5.80
C LEU A 75 8.88 12.09 -5.28
N MET A 76 7.86 11.89 -4.43
CA MET A 76 7.15 13.00 -3.80
C MET A 76 8.05 13.80 -2.86
N LYS A 77 8.85 13.14 -2.02
CA LYS A 77 9.82 13.82 -1.16
C LYS A 77 10.89 14.58 -1.95
N GLU A 78 11.35 14.06 -3.08
CA GLU A 78 12.29 14.75 -3.95
C GLU A 78 11.67 15.99 -4.60
N ARG A 79 10.40 15.93 -5.01
CA ARG A 79 9.68 17.11 -5.51
C ARG A 79 9.45 18.15 -4.42
N GLU A 80 9.02 17.73 -3.23
CA GLU A 80 8.86 18.61 -2.06
C GLU A 80 10.18 19.30 -1.70
N LYS A 81 11.30 18.58 -1.73
CA LYS A 81 12.63 19.17 -1.50
C LYS A 81 13.00 20.21 -2.56
N ARG A 82 12.76 19.92 -3.85
CA ARG A 82 13.03 20.90 -4.93
C ARG A 82 12.15 22.14 -4.81
N LEU A 83 10.89 21.98 -4.43
CA LEU A 83 9.97 23.10 -4.16
C LEU A 83 10.44 23.90 -2.95
N ALA A 84 10.85 23.25 -1.85
CA ALA A 84 11.36 23.92 -0.66
C ALA A 84 12.72 24.62 -0.89
N GLU A 85 13.59 24.07 -1.74
CA GLU A 85 14.83 24.73 -2.19
C GLU A 85 14.52 25.92 -3.10
N THR A 86 13.48 25.84 -3.94
CA THR A 86 13.05 26.97 -4.78
C THR A 86 12.42 28.09 -3.95
N ASP A 87 11.67 27.76 -2.89
CA ASP A 87 11.07 28.74 -1.97
C ASP A 87 12.12 29.44 -1.08
N GLN A 88 13.30 28.85 -0.85
CA GLN A 88 14.41 29.52 -0.14
C GLN A 88 15.13 30.57 -1.00
N ASP A 89 15.05 30.46 -2.33
CA ASP A 89 15.57 31.48 -3.27
C ASP A 89 14.55 32.61 -3.55
N LEU A 90 13.35 32.56 -2.94
CA LEU A 90 12.26 33.56 -3.10
C LEU A 90 12.19 34.61 -1.96
N ASP A 91 13.24 34.77 -1.16
CA ASP A 91 13.38 35.93 -0.25
C ASP A 91 13.71 37.24 -1.02
N GLU A 92 13.90 37.18 -2.34
CA GLU A 92 13.75 38.37 -3.19
C GLU A 92 12.27 38.59 -3.51
N PRO A 93 11.73 39.81 -3.35
CA PRO A 93 10.33 40.08 -3.61
C PRO A 93 10.03 39.75 -5.07
N PHE A 94 9.35 38.63 -5.30
CA PHE A 94 8.86 38.20 -6.60
C PHE A 94 7.92 39.27 -7.13
N LYS A 95 8.43 40.13 -8.01
CA LYS A 95 7.63 41.13 -8.71
C LYS A 95 6.82 40.38 -9.77
N ASP A 96 5.51 40.27 -9.53
CA ASP A 96 4.60 39.57 -10.43
C ASP A 96 4.63 40.23 -11.84
N PRO A 97 5.01 39.50 -12.90
CA PRO A 97 5.04 40.04 -14.27
C PRO A 97 3.66 40.37 -14.84
N PHE A 98 2.57 40.11 -14.11
CA PHE A 98 1.19 40.47 -14.45
C PHE A 98 0.63 41.64 -13.64
N GLU A 99 1.37 42.22 -12.69
CA GLU A 99 1.00 43.49 -12.06
C GLU A 99 1.29 44.64 -13.04
N GLU A 100 0.31 44.95 -13.90
CA GLU A 100 0.27 46.20 -14.62
C GLU A 100 0.09 47.35 -13.62
N ASP A 101 1.03 48.28 -13.64
CA ASP A 101 0.94 49.59 -12.98
C ASP A 101 -0.23 50.35 -13.62
N VAL A 102 -1.44 50.13 -13.11
CA VAL A 102 -2.61 50.95 -13.41
C VAL A 102 -2.36 52.31 -12.78
N GLY A 103 -1.65 53.13 -13.54
CA GLY A 103 -1.36 54.51 -13.19
C GLY A 103 -2.63 55.28 -12.85
N THR A 104 -2.58 55.95 -11.71
CA THR A 104 -3.28 57.20 -11.44
C THR A 104 -2.36 58.08 -10.62
#